data_AF-R6QDU7-F1
#
_entry.id   AF-R6QDU7-F1
#
_cell.length_a   1.000
_cell.length_b   1.000
_cell.length_c   1.000
_cell.angle_alpha   90.00
_cell.angle_beta   90.00
_cell.angle_gamma   90.00
#
_symmetry.space_group_name_H-M   'P 1'
#
loop_
_entity.id
_entity.type
_entity.pdbx_description
1 polymer ?
#
loop_
_entity_poly.entity_id
_entity_poly.type
_entity_poly.pdbx_seq_one_letter_code
_entity_poly.pdbx_strand_id
1 'polypeptide(L)'
;MDYDIFKICKNALPDLLKNDQEGNSKYIFVVDVFSVAEMLLTCGYGVIFIENDQQLREITTIFNSNYWSSNSIVIGCCTKNVNDTIGNSLGSRAYISTGWKIYNNKKEYYSLNTDDLKPIVERFVNSLNINTPTLVYDSVTGLINPKETGYREVAEYVIQKYDIVIIDDEPRKRKSGRVYEPFTPDSNNATLIGELNNSTRHYRNEVFEYIITLAPKATFTKECIPFINGVYNLKEQKLEEYNNNMYFSYCLPHNYSQDALSNEVSGKIADDFFFNIACDDYAVYTLLLDIIAYCFIEGNPWQKTFFIYGTGGNGKGVFFELLSKIFGKDKVEFKTWEELGKPQGRLSIMDKMVVLCNDINDTYVKEPQALKTLTSCEPQTVAELRETRLGEKWG
;
A
#
# COMPACT_ATOMS: atom_id res chain seq x y z
N MET A 1 27.79 -33.27 -37.40
CA MET A 1 28.12 -32.12 -36.56
C MET A 1 27.37 -32.38 -35.27
N ASP A 2 28.07 -32.79 -34.21
CA ASP A 2 27.40 -33.27 -32.99
C ASP A 2 26.50 -32.16 -32.44
N TYR A 3 25.21 -32.46 -32.39
CA TYR A 3 24.17 -31.56 -31.94
C TYR A 3 24.22 -31.51 -30.41
N ASP A 4 25.04 -30.61 -29.88
CA ASP A 4 25.20 -30.40 -28.44
C ASP A 4 24.22 -29.31 -27.97
N ILE A 5 23.02 -29.75 -27.57
CA ILE A 5 21.95 -28.87 -27.11
C ILE A 5 22.37 -28.07 -25.86
N PHE A 6 23.21 -28.65 -24.98
CA PHE A 6 23.72 -27.93 -23.81
C PHE A 6 24.55 -26.73 -24.24
N LYS A 7 25.47 -26.92 -25.19
CA LYS A 7 26.31 -25.84 -25.71
C LYS A 7 25.51 -24.75 -26.41
N ILE A 8 24.47 -25.13 -27.16
CA ILE A 8 23.55 -24.19 -27.81
C ILE A 8 22.82 -23.34 -26.76
N CYS A 9 22.16 -23.97 -25.79
CA CYS A 9 21.44 -23.31 -24.71
C CYS A 9 22.36 -22.40 -23.87
N LYS A 10 23.54 -22.90 -23.50
CA LYS A 10 24.53 -22.15 -22.71
C LYS A 10 25.00 -20.88 -23.43
N ASN A 11 25.22 -20.95 -24.75
CA ASN A 11 25.69 -19.82 -25.53
C ASN A 11 24.60 -18.75 -25.76
N ALA A 12 23.32 -19.16 -25.83
CA ALA A 12 22.20 -18.24 -25.98
C ALA A 12 21.80 -17.56 -24.64
N LEU A 13 22.14 -18.18 -23.51
CA LEU A 13 21.71 -17.74 -22.18
C LEU A 13 22.08 -16.27 -21.84
N PRO A 14 23.30 -15.78 -22.13
CA PRO A 14 23.65 -14.38 -21.85
C PRO A 14 22.75 -13.38 -22.58
N ASP A 15 22.40 -13.65 -23.84
CA ASP A 15 21.55 -12.75 -24.62
C ASP A 15 20.11 -12.75 -24.12
N LEU A 16 19.59 -13.94 -23.77
CA LEU A 16 18.27 -14.11 -23.19
C LEU A 16 18.11 -13.37 -21.86
N LEU A 17 19.18 -13.26 -21.06
CA LEU A 17 19.12 -12.66 -19.72
C LEU A 17 19.61 -11.21 -19.64
N LYS A 18 20.32 -10.71 -20.66
CA LYS A 18 20.78 -9.31 -20.72
C LYS A 18 19.83 -8.40 -21.50
N ASN A 19 19.17 -8.92 -22.53
CA ASN A 19 18.31 -8.14 -23.40
C ASN A 19 16.83 -8.48 -23.15
N ASP A 20 15.94 -7.49 -23.26
CA ASP A 20 14.50 -7.73 -23.20
C ASP A 20 14.03 -8.65 -24.31
N GLN A 21 13.16 -9.59 -23.93
CA GLN A 21 12.64 -10.63 -24.80
C GLN A 21 11.15 -10.39 -25.10
N GLU A 22 10.69 -10.83 -26.28
CA GLU A 22 9.30 -10.70 -26.72
C GLU A 22 8.66 -12.07 -27.01
N GLY A 23 7.35 -12.17 -26.82
CA GLY A 23 6.60 -13.40 -27.03
C GLY A 23 7.12 -14.57 -26.18
N ASN A 24 7.23 -15.75 -26.78
CA ASN A 24 7.64 -16.98 -26.08
C ASN A 24 9.09 -16.94 -25.56
N SER A 25 9.97 -16.17 -26.21
CA SER A 25 11.40 -16.07 -25.82
C SER A 25 11.61 -15.49 -24.42
N LYS A 26 10.60 -14.80 -23.89
CA LYS A 26 10.55 -14.31 -22.50
C LYS A 26 10.58 -15.44 -21.48
N TYR A 27 10.10 -16.63 -21.82
CA TYR A 27 10.00 -17.76 -20.90
C TYR A 27 11.16 -18.74 -21.14
N ILE A 28 11.99 -18.94 -20.12
CA ILE A 28 13.19 -19.78 -20.17
C ILE A 28 12.97 -21.01 -19.31
N PHE A 29 12.87 -22.18 -19.92
CA PHE A 29 12.63 -23.45 -19.23
C PHE A 29 13.92 -24.16 -18.86
N VAL A 30 14.06 -24.55 -17.60
CA VAL A 30 15.14 -25.43 -17.12
C VAL A 30 14.67 -26.87 -17.20
N VAL A 31 15.26 -27.68 -18.07
CA VAL A 31 14.84 -29.07 -18.31
C VAL A 31 16.04 -30.03 -18.35
N ASP A 32 15.78 -31.29 -18.05
CA ASP A 32 16.73 -32.41 -18.00
C ASP A 32 16.38 -33.54 -18.98
N VAL A 33 15.42 -33.30 -19.87
CA VAL A 33 14.96 -34.26 -20.89
C VAL A 33 15.18 -33.67 -22.29
N PHE A 34 15.99 -34.35 -23.11
CA PHE A 34 16.42 -33.88 -24.42
C PHE A 34 15.24 -33.59 -25.37
N SER A 35 14.30 -34.52 -25.51
CA SER A 35 13.14 -34.37 -26.40
C SER A 35 12.25 -33.18 -26.02
N VAL A 36 12.12 -32.90 -24.71
CA VAL A 36 11.36 -31.76 -24.22
C VAL A 36 12.08 -30.45 -24.52
N ALA A 37 13.42 -30.41 -24.39
CA ALA A 37 14.22 -29.26 -24.76
C ALA A 37 14.06 -28.90 -26.24
N GLU A 38 14.08 -29.88 -27.14
CA GLU A 38 13.84 -29.65 -28.57
C GLU A 38 12.43 -29.13 -28.86
N MET A 39 11.41 -29.74 -28.25
CA MET A 39 10.03 -29.27 -28.38
C MET A 39 9.87 -27.81 -27.91
N LEU A 40 10.51 -27.43 -26.81
CA LEU A 40 10.42 -26.06 -26.28
C LEU A 40 11.12 -25.05 -27.20
N LEU A 41 12.30 -25.38 -27.71
CA LEU A 41 13.03 -24.55 -28.67
C LEU A 41 12.24 -24.35 -29.96
N THR A 42 11.62 -25.40 -30.50
CA THR A 42 10.77 -25.30 -31.71
C THR A 42 9.50 -24.49 -31.50
N CYS A 43 9.01 -24.39 -30.25
CA CYS A 43 7.90 -23.50 -29.88
C CYS A 43 8.35 -22.04 -29.62
N GLY A 44 9.65 -21.73 -29.74
CA GLY A 44 10.19 -20.39 -29.57
C GLY A 44 10.46 -19.99 -28.11
N TYR A 45 10.50 -20.95 -27.19
CA TYR A 45 10.88 -20.69 -25.79
C TYR A 45 12.40 -20.69 -25.60
N GLY A 46 12.88 -19.98 -24.59
CA GLY A 46 14.25 -20.14 -24.11
C GLY A 46 14.41 -21.47 -23.37
N VAL A 47 15.58 -22.10 -23.46
CA VAL A 47 15.85 -23.38 -22.78
C VAL A 47 17.22 -23.36 -22.11
N ILE A 48 17.27 -23.89 -20.89
CA ILE A 48 18.46 -24.28 -20.15
C ILE A 48 18.40 -25.79 -19.98
N PHE A 49 19.33 -26.50 -20.60
CA PHE A 49 19.39 -27.95 -20.52
C PHE A 49 20.41 -28.40 -19.48
N ILE A 50 20.04 -29.32 -18.59
CA ILE A 50 20.92 -29.83 -17.52
C ILE A 50 20.70 -31.33 -17.33
N GLU A 51 21.69 -32.15 -17.67
CA GLU A 51 21.69 -33.60 -17.48
C GLU A 51 22.57 -34.06 -16.32
N ASN A 52 23.55 -33.25 -15.92
CA ASN A 52 24.54 -33.62 -14.92
C ASN A 52 25.03 -32.43 -14.07
N ASP A 53 25.68 -32.76 -12.95
CA ASP A 53 26.13 -31.76 -11.99
C ASP A 53 27.22 -30.82 -12.55
N GLN A 54 27.98 -31.25 -13.56
CA GLN A 54 28.97 -30.37 -14.19
C GLN A 54 28.27 -29.24 -14.96
N GLN A 55 27.26 -29.57 -15.76
CA GLN A 55 26.45 -28.60 -16.47
C GLN A 55 25.72 -27.65 -15.50
N LEU A 56 25.17 -28.18 -14.40
CA LEU A 56 24.56 -27.37 -13.35
C LEU A 56 25.54 -26.33 -12.78
N ARG A 57 26.77 -26.74 -12.44
CA ARG A 57 27.81 -25.83 -11.94
C ARG A 57 28.17 -24.75 -12.95
N GLU A 58 28.28 -25.10 -14.23
CA GLU A 58 28.59 -24.13 -15.28
C GLU A 58 27.48 -23.08 -15.44
N ILE A 59 26.21 -23.49 -15.44
CA ILE A 59 25.06 -22.59 -15.50
C ILE A 59 24.96 -21.70 -14.26
N THR A 60 25.12 -22.27 -13.06
CA THR A 60 25.13 -21.49 -11.81
C THR A 60 26.26 -20.47 -11.76
N THR A 61 27.44 -20.80 -12.32
CA THR A 61 28.55 -19.86 -12.44
C THR A 61 28.19 -18.68 -13.35
N ILE A 62 27.50 -18.95 -14.47
CA ILE A 62 27.00 -17.89 -15.36
C ILE A 62 26.04 -16.97 -14.61
N PHE A 63 25.06 -17.54 -13.89
CA PHE A 63 24.09 -16.77 -13.11
C PHE A 63 24.74 -15.88 -12.06
N ASN A 64 25.71 -16.40 -11.31
CA ASN A 64 26.39 -15.68 -10.23
C ASN A 64 27.39 -14.61 -10.73
N SER A 65 27.88 -14.71 -11.96
CA SER A 65 28.95 -13.85 -12.49
C SER A 65 28.44 -12.62 -13.26
N ASN A 66 27.13 -12.46 -13.42
CA ASN A 66 26.55 -11.40 -14.23
C ASN A 66 25.37 -10.72 -13.52
N TYR A 67 25.20 -9.43 -13.79
CA TYR A 67 23.97 -8.71 -13.50
C TYR A 67 23.01 -8.87 -14.69
N TRP A 68 21.79 -9.31 -14.42
CA TRP A 68 20.74 -9.54 -15.43
C TRP A 68 19.67 -8.45 -15.35
N SER A 69 19.27 -7.93 -16.50
CA SER A 69 18.34 -6.79 -16.60
C SER A 69 17.13 -7.04 -17.50
N SER A 70 17.01 -8.23 -18.10
CA SER A 70 15.91 -8.55 -19.00
C SER A 70 14.58 -8.79 -18.26
N ASN A 71 13.48 -8.66 -19.00
CA ASN A 71 12.14 -9.05 -18.59
C ASN A 71 11.88 -10.58 -18.57
N SER A 72 12.90 -11.42 -18.70
CA SER A 72 12.77 -12.88 -18.84
C SER A 72 12.37 -13.58 -17.54
N ILE A 73 11.63 -14.68 -17.67
CA ILE A 73 11.14 -15.50 -16.56
C ILE A 73 11.74 -16.91 -16.68
N VAL A 74 12.48 -17.34 -15.67
CA VAL A 74 13.11 -18.66 -15.63
C VAL A 74 12.20 -19.65 -14.88
N ILE A 75 11.95 -20.81 -15.47
CA ILE A 75 10.98 -21.79 -14.98
C ILE A 75 11.67 -23.13 -14.72
N GLY A 76 11.70 -23.55 -13.45
CA GLY A 76 12.31 -24.81 -13.02
C GLY A 76 11.43 -26.03 -13.32
N CYS A 77 11.81 -26.82 -14.32
CA CYS A 77 11.15 -28.05 -14.75
C CYS A 77 11.99 -29.31 -14.47
N CYS A 78 13.04 -29.20 -13.65
CA CYS A 78 13.89 -30.31 -13.25
C CYS A 78 13.50 -30.88 -11.87
N THR A 79 14.37 -31.74 -11.33
CA THR A 79 14.26 -32.22 -9.95
C THR A 79 14.33 -31.06 -8.94
N LYS A 80 13.77 -31.27 -7.74
CA LYS A 80 13.76 -30.26 -6.67
C LYS A 80 15.16 -29.70 -6.38
N ASN A 81 16.18 -30.57 -6.30
CA ASN A 81 17.55 -30.17 -5.99
C ASN A 81 18.16 -29.22 -7.05
N VAL A 82 17.96 -29.54 -8.35
CA VAL A 82 18.42 -28.70 -9.46
C VAL A 82 17.69 -27.36 -9.43
N ASN A 83 16.37 -27.39 -9.22
CA ASN A 83 15.55 -26.20 -9.19
C ASN A 83 15.92 -25.26 -8.02
N ASP A 84 16.19 -25.81 -6.84
CA ASP A 84 16.59 -25.03 -5.67
C ASP A 84 17.97 -24.39 -5.90
N THR A 85 18.90 -25.13 -6.51
CA THR A 85 20.26 -24.64 -6.83
C THR A 85 20.22 -23.46 -7.81
N ILE A 86 19.43 -23.57 -8.88
CA ILE A 86 19.29 -22.48 -9.86
C ILE A 86 18.56 -21.29 -9.24
N GLY A 87 17.47 -21.52 -8.52
CA GLY A 87 16.71 -20.45 -7.88
C GLY A 87 17.56 -19.62 -6.91
N ASN A 88 18.41 -20.28 -6.12
CA ASN A 88 19.34 -19.60 -5.22
C ASN A 88 20.38 -18.75 -5.96
N SER A 89 20.81 -19.15 -7.16
CA SER A 89 21.79 -18.42 -7.98
C SER A 89 21.22 -17.20 -8.71
N LEU A 90 19.92 -17.18 -8.99
CA LEU A 90 19.21 -16.07 -9.66
C LEU A 90 18.72 -15.00 -8.67
N GLY A 91 18.56 -15.35 -7.39
CA GLY A 91 17.89 -14.51 -6.39
C GLY A 91 16.37 -14.49 -6.58
N SER A 92 15.63 -13.82 -5.68
CA SER A 92 14.16 -13.83 -5.65
C SER A 92 13.46 -13.10 -6.81
N ARG A 93 14.19 -12.76 -7.89
CA ARG A 93 13.67 -12.07 -9.07
C ARG A 93 13.57 -13.06 -10.22
N ALA A 94 12.35 -13.22 -10.74
CA ALA A 94 12.04 -13.90 -12.00
C ALA A 94 12.27 -15.42 -12.09
N TYR A 95 12.36 -16.14 -10.96
CA TYR A 95 12.42 -17.61 -10.95
C TYR A 95 11.12 -18.26 -10.46
N ILE A 96 10.60 -19.22 -11.22
CA ILE A 96 9.41 -20.02 -10.90
C ILE A 96 9.86 -21.45 -10.57
N SER A 97 9.88 -21.77 -9.27
CA SER A 97 10.32 -23.09 -8.78
C SER A 97 9.31 -24.21 -8.96
N THR A 98 8.09 -23.90 -9.40
CA THR A 98 6.98 -24.86 -9.52
C THR A 98 6.71 -25.32 -10.96
N GLY A 99 7.59 -25.02 -11.93
CA GLY A 99 7.42 -25.42 -13.33
C GLY A 99 7.29 -26.93 -13.54
N TRP A 100 7.97 -27.72 -12.70
CA TRP A 100 7.90 -29.18 -12.72
C TRP A 100 6.46 -29.73 -12.62
N LYS A 101 5.49 -28.96 -12.11
CA LYS A 101 4.07 -29.32 -12.08
C LYS A 101 3.46 -29.55 -13.46
N ILE A 102 4.04 -29.00 -14.53
CA ILE A 102 3.61 -29.23 -15.92
C ILE A 102 3.59 -30.74 -16.25
N TYR A 103 4.55 -31.50 -15.73
CA TYR A 103 4.60 -32.94 -15.94
C TYR A 103 3.65 -33.72 -15.03
N ASN A 104 3.24 -33.14 -13.90
CA ASN A 104 2.58 -33.85 -12.81
C ASN A 104 3.36 -35.15 -12.48
N ASN A 105 2.68 -36.30 -12.34
CA ASN A 105 3.32 -37.62 -12.17
C ASN A 105 3.65 -38.33 -13.50
N LYS A 106 3.63 -37.63 -14.65
CA LYS A 106 3.72 -38.21 -16.01
C LYS A 106 4.96 -37.79 -16.79
N LYS A 107 6.07 -37.44 -16.11
CA LYS A 107 7.31 -36.97 -16.77
C LYS A 107 7.84 -37.97 -17.80
N GLU A 108 7.89 -39.26 -17.48
CA GLU A 108 8.33 -40.31 -18.41
C GLU A 108 7.44 -40.40 -19.66
N TYR A 109 6.11 -40.29 -19.49
CA TYR A 109 5.17 -40.29 -20.60
C TYR A 109 5.43 -39.13 -21.57
N TYR A 110 5.54 -37.90 -21.04
CA TYR A 110 5.76 -36.71 -21.87
C TYR A 110 7.15 -36.65 -22.49
N SER A 111 8.13 -37.34 -21.90
CA SER A 111 9.47 -37.48 -22.48
C SER A 111 9.43 -38.25 -23.81
N LEU A 112 8.44 -39.12 -24.01
CA LEU A 112 8.23 -39.90 -25.22
C LEU A 112 7.11 -39.36 -26.13
N ASN A 113 6.23 -38.49 -25.60
CA ASN A 113 5.05 -37.96 -26.28
C ASN A 113 4.98 -36.43 -26.11
N THR A 114 5.94 -35.72 -26.69
CA THR A 114 6.08 -34.26 -26.51
C THR A 114 4.93 -33.47 -27.14
N ASP A 115 4.26 -34.01 -28.16
CA ASP A 115 3.10 -33.36 -28.79
C ASP A 115 1.93 -33.19 -27.80
N ASP A 116 1.77 -34.13 -26.85
CA ASP A 116 0.77 -34.03 -25.79
C ASP A 116 1.18 -33.05 -24.68
N LEU A 117 2.48 -32.79 -24.54
CA LEU A 117 3.03 -31.84 -23.56
C LEU A 117 2.87 -30.40 -24.01
N LYS A 118 3.05 -30.14 -25.31
CA LYS A 118 2.97 -28.81 -25.93
C LYS A 118 1.74 -27.98 -25.48
N PRO A 119 0.48 -28.46 -25.59
CA PRO A 119 -0.68 -27.66 -25.17
C PRO A 119 -0.71 -27.40 -23.65
N ILE A 120 -0.07 -28.25 -22.85
CA ILE A 120 0.03 -28.06 -21.39
C ILE A 120 1.02 -26.95 -21.07
N VAL A 121 2.17 -26.93 -21.76
CA VAL A 121 3.16 -25.86 -21.65
C VAL A 121 2.56 -24.52 -22.08
N GLU A 122 1.86 -24.48 -23.21
CA GLU A 122 1.17 -23.27 -23.68
C GLU A 122 0.14 -22.78 -22.67
N ARG A 123 -0.68 -23.68 -22.11
CA ARG A 123 -1.64 -23.33 -21.05
C ARG A 123 -0.94 -22.80 -19.79
N PHE A 124 0.17 -23.41 -19.40
CA PHE A 124 0.97 -22.97 -18.25
C PHE A 124 1.58 -21.59 -18.50
N VAL A 125 2.22 -21.36 -19.64
CA VAL A 125 2.79 -20.04 -19.99
C VAL A 125 1.70 -18.98 -20.09
N ASN A 126 0.54 -19.31 -20.66
CA ASN A 126 -0.61 -18.42 -20.64
C ASN A 126 -1.05 -18.08 -19.21
N SER A 127 -0.99 -19.03 -18.27
CA SER A 127 -1.22 -18.73 -16.84
C SER A 127 -0.14 -17.88 -16.19
N LEU A 128 1.07 -17.77 -16.79
CA LEU A 128 2.15 -16.91 -16.31
C LEU A 128 2.14 -15.51 -16.95
N ASN A 129 1.58 -15.36 -18.15
CA ASN A 129 1.25 -14.06 -18.75
C ASN A 129 0.16 -13.33 -17.95
N ILE A 130 -0.58 -14.07 -17.11
CA ILE A 130 -1.64 -13.61 -16.23
C ILE A 130 -1.01 -13.07 -14.93
N ASN A 131 -0.36 -11.90 -15.03
CA ASN A 131 -0.36 -10.91 -13.95
C ASN A 131 -1.58 -9.97 -14.06
N THR A 132 -2.44 -10.19 -15.05
CA THR A 132 -3.84 -9.76 -14.98
C THR A 132 -4.60 -10.85 -14.24
N PRO A 133 -5.20 -10.61 -13.08
CA PRO A 133 -6.10 -11.58 -12.46
C PRO A 133 -7.06 -12.10 -13.54
N THR A 134 -7.27 -13.42 -13.62
CA THR A 134 -8.20 -14.00 -14.62
C THR A 134 -9.62 -13.71 -14.16
N LEU A 135 -9.99 -12.44 -14.21
CA LEU A 135 -11.31 -11.95 -13.88
C LEU A 135 -12.21 -12.37 -15.02
N VAL A 136 -13.15 -13.26 -14.71
CA VAL A 136 -14.21 -13.59 -15.65
C VAL A 136 -15.29 -12.54 -15.45
N TYR A 137 -15.63 -11.80 -16.49
CA TYR A 137 -16.67 -10.78 -16.43
C TYR A 137 -17.99 -11.34 -16.93
N ASP A 138 -19.08 -10.95 -16.27
CA ASP A 138 -20.43 -11.20 -16.74
C ASP A 138 -20.71 -10.35 -17.98
N SER A 139 -21.11 -11.00 -19.07
CA SER A 139 -21.27 -10.36 -20.38
C SER A 139 -22.41 -9.33 -20.43
N VAL A 140 -23.33 -9.34 -19.45
CA VAL A 140 -24.49 -8.44 -19.42
C VAL A 140 -24.21 -7.22 -18.56
N THR A 141 -23.66 -7.43 -17.37
CA THR A 141 -23.42 -6.37 -16.38
C THR A 141 -22.04 -5.71 -16.53
N GLY A 142 -21.08 -6.40 -17.16
CA GLY A 142 -19.68 -5.96 -17.24
C GLY A 142 -18.93 -6.05 -15.90
N LEU A 143 -19.57 -6.59 -14.86
CA LEU A 143 -18.97 -6.80 -13.54
C LEU A 143 -18.30 -8.17 -13.46
N ILE A 144 -17.39 -8.34 -12.52
CA ILE A 144 -16.68 -9.61 -12.30
C ILE A 144 -17.69 -10.68 -11.84
N ASN A 145 -17.68 -11.84 -12.47
CA ASN A 145 -18.46 -13.01 -12.10
C ASN A 145 -17.76 -13.75 -10.94
N PRO A 146 -18.29 -13.68 -9.70
CA PRO A 146 -17.68 -14.30 -8.54
C PRO A 146 -17.77 -15.83 -8.55
N LYS A 147 -18.63 -16.44 -9.38
CA LYS A 147 -18.74 -17.92 -9.47
C LYS A 147 -17.60 -18.53 -10.28
N GLU A 148 -17.00 -17.76 -11.16
CA GLU A 148 -15.98 -18.20 -12.11
C GLU A 148 -14.62 -17.55 -11.86
N THR A 149 -14.55 -16.62 -10.91
CA THR A 149 -13.31 -15.94 -10.48
C THR A 149 -13.00 -16.33 -9.04
N GLY A 150 -11.75 -16.71 -8.77
CA GLY A 150 -11.30 -17.05 -7.42
C GLY A 150 -11.13 -15.81 -6.52
N TYR A 151 -11.14 -16.02 -5.20
CA TYR A 151 -11.03 -14.94 -4.22
C TYR A 151 -9.72 -14.16 -4.33
N ARG A 152 -8.62 -14.89 -4.57
CA ARG A 152 -7.28 -14.33 -4.67
C ARG A 152 -7.17 -13.37 -5.85
N GLU A 153 -7.71 -13.75 -7.01
CA GLU A 153 -7.69 -12.97 -8.23
C GLU A 153 -8.48 -11.67 -8.06
N VAL A 154 -9.66 -11.74 -7.43
CA VAL A 154 -10.44 -10.54 -7.10
C VAL A 154 -9.67 -9.66 -6.10
N ALA A 155 -9.04 -10.25 -5.08
CA ALA A 155 -8.26 -9.50 -4.09
C ALA A 155 -7.08 -8.75 -4.73
N GLU A 156 -6.29 -9.42 -5.57
CA GLU A 156 -5.15 -8.83 -6.30
C GLU A 156 -5.61 -7.67 -7.21
N TYR A 157 -6.73 -7.85 -7.92
CA TYR A 157 -7.35 -6.78 -8.70
C TYR A 157 -7.73 -5.57 -7.86
N VAL A 158 -8.41 -5.80 -6.73
CA VAL A 158 -8.89 -4.72 -5.86
C VAL A 158 -7.70 -3.99 -5.21
N ILE A 159 -6.68 -4.72 -4.76
CA ILE A 159 -5.44 -4.14 -4.24
C ILE A 159 -4.80 -3.21 -5.27
N GLN A 160 -4.66 -3.68 -6.52
CA GLN A 160 -4.01 -2.91 -7.57
C GLN A 160 -4.85 -1.70 -8.00
N LYS A 161 -6.16 -1.89 -8.24
CA LYS A 161 -7.06 -0.84 -8.73
C LYS A 161 -7.21 0.30 -7.73
N TYR A 162 -7.33 -0.04 -6.45
CA TYR A 162 -7.59 0.95 -5.40
C TYR A 162 -6.35 1.33 -4.59
N ASP A 163 -5.18 0.81 -4.95
CA ASP A 163 -3.90 1.06 -4.27
C ASP A 163 -4.07 0.84 -2.76
N ILE A 164 -4.34 -0.43 -2.40
CA ILE A 164 -4.53 -0.84 -1.01
C ILE A 164 -3.20 -1.31 -0.43
N VAL A 165 -2.89 -0.83 0.77
CA VAL A 165 -1.67 -1.14 1.51
C VAL A 165 -2.01 -1.48 2.97
N ILE A 166 -1.15 -2.24 3.64
CA ILE A 166 -1.24 -2.46 5.09
C ILE A 166 -0.32 -1.48 5.79
N ILE A 167 -0.87 -0.62 6.65
CA ILE A 167 -0.10 0.32 7.49
C ILE A 167 -0.53 0.12 8.93
N ASP A 168 0.42 -0.09 9.83
CA ASP A 168 0.18 -0.37 11.26
C ASP A 168 -0.81 -1.53 11.48
N ASP A 169 -0.62 -2.61 10.72
CA ASP A 169 -1.48 -3.82 10.69
C ASP A 169 -2.94 -3.60 10.26
N GLU A 170 -3.29 -2.40 9.80
CA GLU A 170 -4.61 -2.08 9.27
C GLU A 170 -4.58 -1.86 7.74
N PRO A 171 -5.58 -2.37 7.00
CA PRO A 171 -5.69 -2.08 5.58
C PRO A 171 -6.12 -0.63 5.35
N ARG A 172 -5.44 0.04 4.42
CA ARG A 172 -5.67 1.41 4.00
C ARG A 172 -5.85 1.47 2.48
N LYS A 173 -6.84 2.22 2.01
CA LYS A 173 -7.16 2.41 0.59
C LYS A 173 -6.77 3.82 0.17
N ARG A 174 -6.20 4.00 -1.02
CA ARG A 174 -5.93 5.33 -1.55
C ARG A 174 -7.24 6.09 -1.78
N LYS A 175 -7.33 7.28 -1.18
CA LYS A 175 -8.43 8.23 -1.38
C LYS A 175 -8.15 9.17 -2.55
N SER A 176 -6.98 9.81 -2.53
CA SER A 176 -6.52 10.72 -3.58
C SER A 176 -5.01 10.95 -3.46
N GLY A 177 -4.29 11.05 -4.57
CA GLY A 177 -2.84 11.27 -4.56
C GLY A 177 -2.10 10.25 -3.70
N ARG A 178 -1.43 10.71 -2.63
CA ARG A 178 -0.76 9.85 -1.62
C ARG A 178 -1.48 9.82 -0.28
N VAL A 179 -2.75 10.19 -0.25
CA VAL A 179 -3.60 10.16 0.94
C VAL A 179 -4.39 8.86 0.99
N TYR A 180 -4.29 8.16 2.11
CA TYR A 180 -4.89 6.87 2.36
C TYR A 180 -5.88 6.94 3.53
N GLU A 181 -7.01 6.25 3.39
CA GLU A 181 -8.09 6.18 4.37
C GLU A 181 -8.27 4.74 4.88
N PRO A 182 -8.86 4.53 6.08
CA PRO A 182 -9.18 3.20 6.58
C PRO A 182 -10.03 2.37 5.58
N PHE A 183 -9.57 1.17 5.26
CA PHE A 183 -10.29 0.23 4.40
C PHE A 183 -11.02 -0.81 5.25
N THR A 184 -12.15 -0.40 5.83
CA THR A 184 -12.96 -1.22 6.74
C THR A 184 -13.74 -2.32 6.01
N PRO A 185 -14.31 -3.33 6.72
CA PRO A 185 -15.21 -4.32 6.12
C PRO A 185 -16.41 -3.70 5.39
N ASP A 186 -16.93 -2.56 5.87
CA ASP A 186 -18.01 -1.83 5.20
C ASP A 186 -17.53 -1.14 3.92
N SER A 187 -16.34 -0.52 3.96
CA SER A 187 -15.68 0.06 2.77
C SER A 187 -15.40 -1.02 1.72
N ASN A 188 -14.95 -2.20 2.15
CA ASN A 188 -14.78 -3.37 1.29
C ASN A 188 -16.10 -3.82 0.67
N ASN A 189 -17.17 -3.95 1.45
CA ASN A 189 -18.48 -4.32 0.92
C ASN A 189 -18.98 -3.32 -0.13
N ALA A 190 -18.90 -2.01 0.16
CA ALA A 190 -19.30 -0.97 -0.77
C ALA A 190 -18.47 -1.01 -2.06
N THR A 191 -17.15 -1.23 -1.94
CA THR A 191 -16.23 -1.33 -3.09
C THR A 191 -16.56 -2.55 -3.95
N LEU A 192 -16.65 -3.73 -3.34
CA LEU A 192 -16.89 -5.00 -4.04
C LEU A 192 -18.29 -5.12 -4.64
N ILE A 193 -19.31 -4.46 -4.09
CA ILE A 193 -20.64 -4.38 -4.71
C ILE A 193 -20.59 -3.67 -6.07
N GLY A 194 -19.71 -2.68 -6.23
CA GLY A 194 -19.50 -1.98 -7.50
C GLY A 194 -18.68 -2.78 -8.53
N GLU A 195 -18.00 -3.85 -8.11
CA GLU A 195 -17.06 -4.60 -8.95
C GLU A 195 -17.54 -6.02 -9.28
N LEU A 196 -18.38 -6.63 -8.44
CA LEU A 196 -18.81 -8.03 -8.55
C LEU A 196 -20.30 -8.15 -8.89
N ASN A 197 -20.63 -8.98 -9.88
CA ASN A 197 -22.00 -9.32 -10.20
C ASN A 197 -22.61 -10.24 -9.14
N ASN A 198 -23.72 -9.83 -8.51
CA ASN A 198 -24.55 -10.65 -7.61
C ASN A 198 -23.75 -11.45 -6.55
N SER A 199 -22.70 -10.85 -5.98
CA SER A 199 -21.86 -11.49 -4.96
C SER A 199 -22.58 -11.63 -3.61
N THR A 200 -22.27 -12.69 -2.86
CA THR A 200 -22.76 -12.86 -1.49
C THR A 200 -21.87 -12.10 -0.50
N ARG A 201 -22.39 -11.79 0.69
CA ARG A 201 -21.59 -11.20 1.77
C ARG A 201 -20.43 -12.11 2.18
N HIS A 202 -20.65 -13.42 2.21
CA HIS A 202 -19.60 -14.39 2.53
C HIS A 202 -18.45 -14.31 1.52
N TYR A 203 -18.75 -14.32 0.22
CA TYR A 203 -17.73 -14.18 -0.84
C TYR A 203 -16.89 -12.90 -0.64
N ARG A 204 -17.55 -11.76 -0.39
CA ARG A 204 -16.86 -10.48 -0.17
C ARG A 204 -16.00 -10.44 1.08
N ASN A 205 -16.40 -11.16 2.13
CA ASN A 205 -15.59 -11.30 3.34
C ASN A 205 -14.35 -12.17 3.07
N GLU A 206 -14.49 -13.28 2.34
CA GLU A 206 -13.33 -14.11 1.94
C GLU A 206 -12.33 -13.28 1.12
N VAL A 207 -12.80 -12.53 0.12
CA VAL A 207 -11.93 -11.61 -0.65
C VAL A 207 -11.20 -10.63 0.27
N PHE A 208 -11.87 -10.10 1.30
CA PHE A 208 -11.26 -9.16 2.24
C PHE A 208 -10.10 -9.78 3.04
N GLU A 209 -10.25 -11.02 3.49
CA GLU A 209 -9.16 -11.76 4.17
C GLU A 209 -7.95 -11.95 3.25
N TYR A 210 -8.18 -12.25 1.97
CA TYR A 210 -7.12 -12.27 0.96
C TYR A 210 -6.49 -10.88 0.76
N ILE A 211 -7.28 -9.81 0.74
CA ILE A 211 -6.74 -8.44 0.64
C ILE A 211 -5.80 -8.14 1.81
N ILE A 212 -6.22 -8.43 3.04
CA ILE A 212 -5.40 -8.23 4.24
C ILE A 212 -4.08 -9.01 4.15
N THR A 213 -4.14 -10.22 3.60
CA THR A 213 -2.98 -11.11 3.48
C THR A 213 -2.02 -10.71 2.35
N LEU A 214 -2.55 -10.21 1.23
CA LEU A 214 -1.78 -10.00 -0.01
C LEU A 214 -1.33 -8.56 -0.22
N ALA A 215 -2.00 -7.58 0.40
CA ALA A 215 -1.66 -6.18 0.23
C ALA A 215 -0.22 -5.90 0.72
N PRO A 216 0.53 -5.07 0.00
CA PRO A 216 1.89 -4.72 0.39
C PRO A 216 1.89 -3.95 1.71
N LYS A 217 2.90 -4.21 2.54
CA LYS A 217 3.10 -3.48 3.80
C LYS A 217 3.81 -2.15 3.54
N ALA A 218 3.37 -1.12 4.23
CA ALA A 218 3.92 0.22 4.19
C ALA A 218 3.90 0.86 5.59
N THR A 219 4.50 2.03 5.71
CA THR A 219 4.47 2.86 6.92
C THR A 219 4.10 4.28 6.54
N PHE A 220 3.36 4.99 7.40
CA PHE A 220 3.12 6.41 7.19
C PHE A 220 4.43 7.19 7.07
N THR A 221 4.48 8.12 6.12
CA THR A 221 5.62 8.99 5.92
C THR A 221 5.68 10.01 7.04
N LYS A 222 6.74 9.91 7.86
CA LYS A 222 6.97 10.79 9.01
C LYS A 222 7.77 12.03 8.59
N GLU A 223 7.73 13.05 9.45
CA GLU A 223 8.52 14.29 9.31
C GLU A 223 8.27 15.04 8.00
N CYS A 224 7.07 14.85 7.43
CA CYS A 224 6.67 15.41 6.16
C CYS A 224 5.24 15.94 6.28
N ILE A 225 5.00 17.14 5.75
CA ILE A 225 3.68 17.77 5.75
C ILE A 225 3.15 17.78 4.31
N PRO A 226 2.09 17.03 3.99
CA PRO A 226 1.50 16.98 2.64
C PRO A 226 0.65 18.23 2.37
N PHE A 227 0.99 18.96 1.31
CA PHE A 227 0.23 20.08 0.71
C PHE A 227 -0.27 19.69 -0.69
N ILE A 228 -1.15 20.50 -1.30
CA ILE A 228 -1.69 20.22 -2.64
C ILE A 228 -0.56 20.19 -3.69
N ASN A 229 0.40 21.11 -3.61
CA ASN A 229 1.49 21.27 -4.58
C ASN A 229 2.78 20.48 -4.25
N GLY A 230 2.81 19.71 -3.16
CA GLY A 230 4.00 18.93 -2.79
C GLY A 230 4.01 18.52 -1.33
N VAL A 231 5.12 17.95 -0.89
CA VAL A 231 5.35 17.49 0.48
C VAL A 231 6.46 18.34 1.09
N TYR A 232 6.16 19.05 2.16
CA TYR A 232 7.17 19.82 2.87
C TYR A 232 7.94 18.91 3.83
N ASN A 233 9.22 18.71 3.54
CA ASN A 233 10.12 17.87 4.34
C ASN A 233 10.65 18.68 5.53
N LEU A 234 10.32 18.28 6.77
CA LEU A 234 10.70 19.02 7.98
C LEU A 234 12.21 18.96 8.27
N LYS A 235 12.90 17.90 7.83
CA LYS A 235 14.35 17.75 8.02
C LYS A 235 15.12 18.64 7.06
N GLU A 236 14.74 18.58 5.79
CA GLU A 236 15.41 19.31 4.71
C GLU A 236 14.91 20.75 4.55
N GLN A 237 13.81 21.09 5.23
CA GLN A 237 13.14 22.40 5.21
C GLN A 237 12.83 22.88 3.79
N LYS A 238 12.32 21.98 2.94
CA LYS A 238 12.04 22.24 1.53
C LYS A 238 10.81 21.48 1.05
N LEU A 239 10.15 22.05 0.05
CA LEU A 239 9.05 21.40 -0.65
C LEU A 239 9.59 20.41 -1.68
N GLU A 240 9.13 19.16 -1.63
CA GLU A 240 9.50 18.08 -2.53
C GLU A 240 8.28 17.57 -3.29
N GLU A 241 8.49 16.91 -4.43
CA GLU A 241 7.42 16.26 -5.18
C GLU A 241 6.93 14.98 -4.50
N TYR A 242 5.65 14.65 -4.66
CA TYR A 242 5.13 13.36 -4.23
C TYR A 242 5.79 12.21 -5.00
N ASN A 243 6.17 11.15 -4.29
CA ASN A 243 6.66 9.92 -4.90
C ASN A 243 5.81 8.69 -4.51
N ASN A 244 6.07 7.56 -5.18
CA ASN A 244 5.28 6.33 -5.02
C ASN A 244 5.37 5.69 -3.62
N ASN A 245 6.41 6.02 -2.84
CA ASN A 245 6.69 5.41 -1.55
C ASN A 245 6.24 6.30 -0.38
N MET A 246 5.49 7.37 -0.68
CA MET A 246 4.91 8.26 0.32
C MET A 246 3.48 7.86 0.65
N TYR A 247 3.16 7.84 1.94
CA TYR A 247 1.86 7.41 2.46
C TYR A 247 1.44 8.39 3.57
N PHE A 248 0.32 9.08 3.36
CA PHE A 248 -0.20 10.06 4.32
C PHE A 248 -1.65 9.74 4.72
N SER A 249 -2.04 10.12 5.93
CA SER A 249 -3.42 10.02 6.41
C SER A 249 -4.26 11.27 6.07
N TYR A 250 -3.60 12.35 5.63
CA TYR A 250 -4.19 13.63 5.30
C TYR A 250 -3.41 14.36 4.19
N CYS A 251 -3.99 15.44 3.67
CA CYS A 251 -3.31 16.45 2.87
C CYS A 251 -3.95 17.79 3.21
N LEU A 252 -3.12 18.80 3.47
CA LEU A 252 -3.62 20.15 3.74
C LEU A 252 -4.23 20.74 2.48
N PRO A 253 -5.37 21.44 2.57
CA PRO A 253 -6.07 21.97 1.41
C PRO A 253 -5.44 23.27 0.86
N HIS A 254 -4.12 23.42 0.96
CA HIS A 254 -3.37 24.62 0.61
C HIS A 254 -2.15 24.28 -0.23
N ASN A 255 -1.67 25.25 -1.00
CA ASN A 255 -0.34 25.21 -1.61
C ASN A 255 0.68 25.80 -0.65
N TYR A 256 1.81 25.14 -0.48
CA TYR A 256 2.96 25.71 0.24
C TYR A 256 3.64 26.79 -0.61
N SER A 257 4.07 27.88 0.03
CA SER A 257 4.83 28.96 -0.58
C SER A 257 5.96 29.38 0.36
N GLN A 258 7.22 29.26 -0.11
CA GLN A 258 8.40 29.64 0.65
C GLN A 258 8.45 31.16 0.92
N ASP A 259 7.92 31.96 0.00
CA ASP A 259 8.00 33.43 0.05
C ASP A 259 6.77 34.07 0.73
N ALA A 260 5.89 33.27 1.35
CA ALA A 260 4.65 33.75 1.93
C ALA A 260 4.85 34.83 3.02
N LEU A 261 5.94 34.74 3.79
CA LEU A 261 6.30 35.72 4.82
C LEU A 261 7.07 36.91 4.25
N SER A 262 7.86 36.71 3.19
CA SER A 262 8.62 37.76 2.51
C SER A 262 7.72 38.70 1.70
N ASN A 263 6.53 38.26 1.34
CA ASN A 263 5.52 39.11 0.72
C ASN A 263 5.00 40.13 1.76
N GLU A 264 5.30 41.40 1.53
CA GLU A 264 4.97 42.49 2.45
C GLU A 264 3.49 42.56 2.81
N VAL A 265 2.58 42.13 1.92
CA VAL A 265 1.15 42.16 2.16
C VAL A 265 0.71 40.99 3.02
N SER A 266 1.03 39.75 2.64
CA SER A 266 0.59 38.56 3.40
C SER A 266 1.30 38.41 4.74
N GLY A 267 2.61 38.69 4.79
CA GLY A 267 3.38 38.66 6.03
C GLY A 267 2.84 39.67 7.04
N LYS A 268 2.63 40.92 6.61
CA LYS A 268 2.06 41.97 7.47
C LYS A 268 0.65 41.65 7.95
N ILE A 269 -0.22 41.10 7.08
CA ILE A 269 -1.57 40.69 7.49
C ILE A 269 -1.52 39.60 8.56
N ALA A 270 -0.62 38.61 8.41
CA ALA A 270 -0.46 37.54 9.38
C ALA A 270 0.07 38.08 10.72
N ASP A 271 1.12 38.89 10.70
CA ASP A 271 1.69 39.49 11.91
C ASP A 271 0.68 40.40 12.61
N ASP A 272 0.03 41.32 11.89
CA ASP A 272 -1.00 42.21 12.44
C ASP A 272 -2.14 41.41 13.09
N PHE A 273 -2.54 40.28 12.48
CA PHE A 273 -3.55 39.39 13.03
C PHE A 273 -3.11 38.75 14.35
N PHE A 274 -1.90 38.16 14.39
CA PHE A 274 -1.42 37.48 15.60
C PHE A 274 -1.10 38.47 16.73
N PHE A 275 -0.52 39.62 16.43
CA PHE A 275 -0.28 40.67 17.43
C PHE A 275 -1.58 41.23 18.00
N ASN A 276 -2.64 41.35 17.19
CA ASN A 276 -3.95 41.76 17.68
C ASN A 276 -4.52 40.75 18.69
N ILE A 277 -4.48 39.45 18.37
CA ILE A 277 -4.93 38.38 19.29
C ILE A 277 -4.05 38.32 20.54
N ALA A 278 -2.74 38.56 20.38
CA ALA A 278 -1.77 38.55 21.47
C ALA A 278 -1.74 39.85 22.29
N CYS A 279 -2.53 40.87 21.94
CA CYS A 279 -2.50 42.19 22.56
C CYS A 279 -1.07 42.78 22.65
N ASP A 280 -0.33 42.70 21.54
CA ASP A 280 1.07 43.12 21.42
C ASP A 280 2.06 42.39 22.35
N ASP A 281 1.64 41.31 23.03
CA ASP A 281 2.53 40.45 23.82
C ASP A 281 3.27 39.47 22.90
N TYR A 282 4.56 39.72 22.72
CA TYR A 282 5.41 38.89 21.87
C TYR A 282 5.50 37.43 22.33
N ALA A 283 5.45 37.15 23.65
CA ALA A 283 5.50 35.79 24.16
C ALA A 283 4.21 35.02 23.83
N VAL A 284 3.06 35.69 23.90
CA VAL A 284 1.77 35.11 23.49
C VAL A 284 1.73 34.90 21.97
N TYR A 285 2.21 35.87 21.18
CA TYR A 285 2.37 35.75 19.74
C TYR A 285 3.18 34.48 19.37
N THR A 286 4.36 34.31 19.95
CA THR A 286 5.22 33.14 19.69
C THR A 286 4.52 31.84 20.10
N LEU A 287 3.85 31.83 21.25
CA LEU A 287 3.14 30.64 21.72
C LEU A 287 1.98 30.24 20.78
N LEU A 288 1.24 31.20 20.21
CA LEU A 288 0.17 30.90 19.25
C LEU A 288 0.72 30.27 17.97
N LEU A 289 1.88 30.75 17.48
CA LEU A 289 2.56 30.14 16.34
C LEU A 289 3.08 28.74 16.67
N ASP A 290 3.67 28.54 17.85
CA ASP A 290 4.14 27.23 18.30
C ASP A 290 2.99 26.23 18.43
N ILE A 291 1.81 26.67 18.88
CA ILE A 291 0.60 25.84 18.92
C ILE A 291 0.21 25.38 17.52
N ILE A 292 0.16 26.30 16.54
CA ILE A 292 -0.15 25.95 15.14
C ILE A 292 0.91 24.98 14.59
N ALA A 293 2.19 25.28 14.80
CA ALA A 293 3.30 24.44 14.37
C ALA A 293 3.20 23.03 14.95
N TYR A 294 2.88 22.92 16.24
CA TYR A 294 2.71 21.66 16.93
C TYR A 294 1.53 20.84 16.39
N CYS A 295 0.43 21.50 16.00
CA CYS A 295 -0.72 20.82 15.39
C CYS A 295 -0.41 20.17 14.02
N PHE A 296 0.69 20.53 13.35
CA PHE A 296 1.15 19.82 12.15
C PHE A 296 1.84 18.48 12.46
N ILE A 297 2.21 18.22 13.72
CA ILE A 297 2.88 17.00 14.13
C ILE A 297 1.82 15.95 14.50
N GLU A 298 1.79 14.83 13.77
CA GLU A 298 0.87 13.74 14.04
C GLU A 298 1.15 13.06 15.41
N GLY A 299 0.08 12.61 16.08
CA GLY A 299 0.18 11.74 17.26
C GLY A 299 0.46 12.42 18.60
N ASN A 300 0.39 13.76 18.69
CA ASN A 300 0.59 14.54 19.92
C ASN A 300 1.81 14.06 20.75
N PRO A 301 3.03 14.02 20.18
CA PRO A 301 4.17 13.32 20.78
C PRO A 301 4.63 13.88 22.13
N TRP A 302 4.32 15.16 22.43
CA TRP A 302 4.63 15.79 23.73
C TRP A 302 3.48 15.75 24.73
N GLN A 303 2.37 15.09 24.35
CA GLN A 303 1.19 14.89 25.19
C GLN A 303 0.66 16.21 25.78
N LYS A 304 0.62 17.25 24.95
CA LYS A 304 0.23 18.60 25.36
C LYS A 304 -1.23 18.87 25.02
N THR A 305 -1.86 19.71 25.83
CA THR A 305 -3.14 20.33 25.55
C THR A 305 -3.02 21.79 25.95
N PHE A 306 -3.50 22.68 25.08
CA PHE A 306 -3.41 24.11 25.27
C PHE A 306 -4.76 24.66 25.70
N PHE A 307 -4.75 25.40 26.80
CA PHE A 307 -5.92 26.11 27.30
C PHE A 307 -5.79 27.58 26.93
N ILE A 308 -6.67 28.05 26.05
CA ILE A 308 -6.72 29.46 25.65
C ILE A 308 -7.82 30.15 26.47
N TYR A 309 -7.40 30.89 27.49
CA TYR A 309 -8.29 31.62 28.38
C TYR A 309 -8.29 33.13 28.02
N GLY A 310 -9.42 33.78 28.28
CA GLY A 310 -9.57 35.22 28.06
C GLY A 310 -11.01 35.65 28.30
N THR A 311 -11.21 36.90 28.73
CA THR A 311 -12.54 37.52 28.81
C THR A 311 -13.10 37.65 27.39
N GLY A 312 -14.38 37.36 27.17
CA GLY A 312 -14.96 37.26 25.81
C GLY A 312 -14.65 38.48 24.92
N GLY A 313 -14.54 38.26 23.61
CA GLY A 313 -14.18 39.30 22.62
C GLY A 313 -12.70 39.33 22.20
N ASN A 314 -11.83 38.55 22.84
CA ASN A 314 -10.37 38.57 22.60
C ASN A 314 -9.90 37.65 21.45
N GLY A 315 -10.68 37.47 20.39
CA GLY A 315 -10.22 36.71 19.20
C GLY A 315 -10.06 35.19 19.34
N LYS A 316 -10.36 34.56 20.50
CA LYS A 316 -10.25 33.09 20.68
C LYS A 316 -11.04 32.28 19.64
N GLY A 317 -12.30 32.65 19.41
CA GLY A 317 -13.14 32.01 18.39
C GLY A 317 -12.57 32.21 16.98
N VAL A 318 -11.96 33.36 16.72
CA VAL A 318 -11.31 33.67 15.43
C VAL A 318 -10.05 32.82 15.26
N PHE A 319 -9.26 32.60 16.31
CA PHE A 319 -8.11 31.69 16.28
C PHE A 319 -8.53 30.23 16.01
N PHE A 320 -9.61 29.76 16.62
CA PHE A 320 -10.19 28.44 16.34
C PHE A 320 -10.71 28.31 14.90
N GLU A 321 -11.29 29.39 14.36
CA GLU A 321 -11.67 29.45 12.94
C GLU A 321 -10.44 29.40 12.03
N LEU A 322 -9.36 30.09 12.39
CA LEU A 322 -8.09 30.05 11.65
C LEU A 322 -7.54 28.61 11.61
N LEU A 323 -7.47 27.92 12.75
CA LEU A 323 -7.05 26.51 12.81
C LEU A 323 -7.93 25.64 11.89
N SER A 324 -9.25 25.84 11.93
CA SER A 324 -10.19 25.12 11.06
C SER A 324 -9.93 25.38 9.56
N LYS A 325 -9.48 26.59 9.20
CA LYS A 325 -9.10 26.94 7.83
C LYS A 325 -7.73 26.36 7.42
N ILE A 326 -6.75 26.37 8.32
CA ILE A 326 -5.41 25.82 8.08
C ILE A 326 -5.49 24.32 7.83
N PHE A 327 -6.10 23.57 8.74
CA PHE A 327 -6.13 22.11 8.69
C PHE A 327 -7.27 21.55 7.84
N GLY A 328 -8.30 22.35 7.55
CA GLY A 328 -9.49 21.92 6.83
C GLY A 328 -10.55 21.35 7.78
N LYS A 329 -11.83 21.56 7.42
CA LYS A 329 -12.98 21.17 8.25
C LYS A 329 -13.09 19.66 8.47
N ASP A 330 -12.50 18.85 7.59
CA ASP A 330 -12.49 17.40 7.71
C ASP A 330 -11.49 16.91 8.77
N LYS A 331 -10.40 17.65 9.00
CA LYS A 331 -9.33 17.31 9.96
C LYS A 331 -9.42 18.03 11.30
N VAL A 332 -10.37 18.95 11.45
CA VAL A 332 -10.70 19.59 12.72
C VAL A 332 -12.05 19.09 13.23
N GLU A 333 -12.16 18.88 14.52
CA GLU A 333 -13.42 18.52 15.17
C GLU A 333 -13.64 19.42 16.39
N PHE A 334 -14.86 19.93 16.53
CA PHE A 334 -15.28 20.68 17.71
C PHE A 334 -15.97 19.73 18.70
N LYS A 335 -15.51 19.72 19.95
CA LYS A 335 -16.12 18.93 21.04
C LYS A 335 -16.15 19.70 22.34
N THR A 336 -17.17 19.46 23.13
CA THR A 336 -17.20 19.83 24.54
C THR A 336 -16.40 18.84 25.37
N TRP A 337 -15.97 19.27 26.56
CA TRP A 337 -15.32 18.38 27.53
C TRP A 337 -16.20 17.19 27.93
N GLU A 338 -17.51 17.40 27.98
CA GLU A 338 -18.47 16.34 28.30
C GLU A 338 -18.53 15.28 27.19
N GLU A 339 -18.52 15.69 25.91
CA GLU A 339 -18.54 14.76 24.79
C GLU A 339 -17.25 13.93 24.72
N LEU A 340 -16.08 14.53 24.98
CA LEU A 340 -14.81 13.82 25.00
C LEU A 340 -14.71 12.78 26.12
N GLY A 341 -15.43 12.97 27.22
CA GLY A 341 -15.57 11.93 28.25
C GLY A 341 -16.32 10.70 27.77
N LYS A 342 -17.21 10.83 26.78
CA LYS A 342 -18.05 9.74 26.28
C LYS A 342 -17.34 8.94 25.18
N PRO A 343 -17.52 7.60 25.11
CA PRO A 343 -16.96 6.78 24.03
C PRO A 343 -17.32 7.27 22.61
N GLN A 344 -18.55 7.73 22.42
CA GLN A 344 -19.03 8.25 21.14
C GLN A 344 -18.29 9.53 20.70
N GLY A 345 -17.98 10.44 21.63
CA GLY A 345 -17.20 11.63 21.34
C GLY A 345 -15.75 11.28 20.97
N ARG A 346 -15.15 10.32 21.68
CA ARG A 346 -13.82 9.79 21.37
C ARG A 346 -13.74 9.13 20.00
N LEU A 347 -14.77 8.37 19.61
CA LEU A 347 -14.87 7.80 18.25
C LEU A 347 -14.92 8.88 17.17
N SER A 348 -15.62 10.00 17.42
CA SER A 348 -15.78 11.06 16.41
C SER A 348 -14.52 11.88 16.15
N ILE A 349 -13.53 11.83 17.04
CA ILE A 349 -12.23 12.49 16.85
C ILE A 349 -11.17 11.58 16.22
N MET A 350 -11.52 10.34 15.87
CA MET A 350 -10.63 9.48 15.09
C MET A 350 -10.32 10.10 13.73
N ASP A 351 -9.08 9.94 13.26
CA ASP A 351 -8.54 10.52 12.02
C ASP A 351 -8.54 12.07 11.95
N LYS A 352 -8.77 12.75 13.08
CA LYS A 352 -8.66 14.21 13.22
C LYS A 352 -7.26 14.61 13.64
N MET A 353 -6.79 15.75 13.12
CA MET A 353 -5.51 16.35 13.52
C MET A 353 -5.67 17.27 14.72
N VAL A 354 -6.77 18.03 14.76
CA VAL A 354 -7.01 19.04 15.80
C VAL A 354 -8.40 18.86 16.39
N VAL A 355 -8.45 18.78 17.72
CA VAL A 355 -9.70 18.80 18.48
C VAL A 355 -9.79 20.13 19.20
N LEU A 356 -10.84 20.89 18.92
CA LEU A 356 -11.08 22.21 19.50
C LEU A 356 -12.22 22.13 20.51
N CYS A 357 -11.98 22.68 21.70
CA CYS A 357 -12.97 22.72 22.77
C CYS A 357 -13.44 24.15 23.03
N ASN A 358 -14.67 24.46 22.63
CA ASN A 358 -15.23 25.81 22.69
C ASN A 358 -15.68 26.23 24.09
N ASP A 359 -16.12 25.28 24.92
CA ASP A 359 -16.61 25.58 26.27
C ASP A 359 -16.06 24.57 27.29
N ILE A 360 -15.35 25.12 28.28
CA ILE A 360 -15.20 24.51 29.60
C ILE A 360 -16.26 25.19 30.46
N ASN A 361 -17.48 24.64 30.48
CA ASN A 361 -18.42 24.98 31.54
C ASN A 361 -17.83 24.49 32.88
N ASP A 362 -18.32 25.02 34.01
CA ASP A 362 -17.99 24.53 35.37
C ASP A 362 -18.42 23.05 35.63
N THR A 363 -18.73 22.31 34.57
CA THR A 363 -19.09 20.91 34.60
C THR A 363 -17.89 20.08 35.06
N TYR A 364 -18.02 19.52 36.26
CA TYR A 364 -17.03 18.60 36.82
C TYR A 364 -16.79 17.42 35.86
N VAL A 365 -15.56 17.27 35.41
CA VAL A 365 -15.13 16.12 34.61
C VAL A 365 -15.15 14.88 35.50
N LYS A 366 -16.15 14.02 35.30
CA LYS A 366 -16.30 12.79 36.08
C LYS A 366 -15.18 11.78 35.83
N GLU A 367 -14.54 11.82 34.66
CA GLU A 367 -13.51 10.87 34.23
C GLU A 367 -12.26 11.58 33.68
N PRO A 368 -11.42 12.18 34.55
CA PRO A 368 -10.18 12.84 34.12
C PRO A 368 -9.17 11.86 33.49
N GLN A 369 -9.32 10.56 33.73
CA GLN A 369 -8.47 9.53 33.15
C GLN A 369 -8.72 9.35 31.64
N ALA A 370 -9.97 9.45 31.18
CA ALA A 370 -10.30 9.39 29.76
C ALA A 370 -9.59 10.51 28.97
N LEU A 371 -9.49 11.70 29.56
CA LEU A 371 -8.82 12.84 28.94
C LEU A 371 -7.30 12.68 28.92
N LYS A 372 -6.70 12.13 29.99
CA LYS A 372 -5.26 11.79 29.97
C LYS A 372 -4.94 10.79 28.87
N THR A 373 -5.79 9.79 28.69
CA THR A 373 -5.63 8.81 27.61
C THR A 373 -5.71 9.49 26.24
N LEU A 374 -6.66 10.41 26.03
CA LEU A 374 -6.75 11.20 24.81
C LEU A 374 -5.50 12.05 24.55
N THR A 375 -4.97 12.73 25.57
CA THR A 375 -3.76 13.56 25.43
C THR A 375 -2.51 12.71 25.18
N SER A 376 -2.46 11.50 25.74
CA SER A 376 -1.34 10.58 25.54
C SER A 376 -1.36 9.85 24.19
N CYS A 377 -2.47 9.91 23.45
CA CYS A 377 -2.72 9.13 22.24
C CYS A 377 -2.45 7.62 22.41
N GLU A 378 -2.62 7.09 23.63
CA GLU A 378 -2.51 5.66 23.89
C GLU A 378 -3.54 4.88 23.04
N PRO A 379 -3.17 3.73 22.48
CA PRO A 379 -4.10 2.92 21.70
C PRO A 379 -5.29 2.51 22.58
N GLN A 380 -6.46 3.08 22.29
CA GLN A 380 -7.71 2.55 22.81
C GLN A 380 -8.23 1.53 21.81
N THR A 381 -8.48 0.30 22.24
CA THR A 381 -8.87 -0.78 21.36
C THR A 381 -10.14 -0.37 20.59
N VAL A 382 -10.05 -0.25 19.26
CA VAL A 382 -11.20 0.11 18.40
C VAL A 382 -12.34 -0.89 18.58
N ALA A 383 -12.03 -2.14 18.95
CA ALA A 383 -12.99 -3.17 19.36
C ALA A 383 -13.83 -2.75 20.59
N GLU A 384 -13.21 -2.22 21.64
CA GLU A 384 -13.91 -1.78 22.86
C GLU A 384 -14.85 -0.61 22.57
N LEU A 385 -14.42 0.34 21.73
CA LEU A 385 -15.25 1.48 21.36
C LEU A 385 -16.39 1.10 20.39
N ARG A 386 -16.17 0.13 19.47
CA ARG A 386 -17.21 -0.39 18.55
C ARG A 386 -18.22 -1.30 19.24
N GLU A 387 -17.80 -2.13 20.20
CA GLU A 387 -18.72 -2.96 21.01
C GLU A 387 -19.69 -2.09 21.82
N THR A 388 -19.19 -0.98 22.38
CA THR A 388 -20.03 -0.02 23.12
C THR A 388 -21.14 0.59 22.25
N ARG A 389 -20.88 0.80 20.95
CA ARG A 389 -21.87 1.32 19.96
C ARG A 389 -22.98 0.31 19.62
N LEU A 390 -22.71 -0.99 19.75
CA LEU A 390 -23.69 -2.06 19.47
C LEU A 390 -24.55 -2.38 20.71
N GLY A 391 -24.02 -2.21 21.91
CA GLY A 391 -24.75 -2.41 23.17
C GLY A 391 -25.88 -1.39 23.40
N GLU A 392 -25.71 -0.13 22.98
CA GLU A 392 -26.73 0.93 23.19
C GLU A 392 -27.90 0.90 22.19
N LYS A 393 -27.83 0.09 21.13
CA LYS A 393 -28.96 -0.10 20.19
C LYS A 393 -29.95 -1.19 20.63
N TRP A 394 -29.66 -1.91 21.71
CA TRP A 394 -30.48 -2.98 22.26
C TRP A 394 -30.62 -2.87 23.80
N GLY A 395 -30.64 -1.65 24.31
CA GLY A 395 -30.95 -1.32 25.72
C GLY A 395 -32.33 -0.71 25.87
#